data_AF-A0A951YVA6-F1
#
_entry.id   AF-A0A951YVA6-F1
#
_cell.length_a   1.000
_cell.length_b   1.000
_cell.length_c   1.000
_cell.angle_alpha   90.00
_cell.angle_beta   90.00
_cell.angle_gamma   90.00
#
_symmetry.space_group_name_H-M   'P 1'
#
loop_
_entity.id
_entity.type
_entity.pdbx_description
1 polymer ?
#
loop_
_entity_poly.entity_id
_entity_poly.type
_entity_poly.pdbx_seq_one_letter_code
_entity_poly.pdbx_strand_id
1 'polypeptide(L)'
;MKENISGPFTLEQIRRMKGETDWERLRREGDYEGPEEFEVDWSRAELVIPEPKQAISLRVDADVLDFFRAQGKGYQTRMNAVLRAYMEAQKVAG
;
A
#
# COMPACT_ATOMS: atom_id res chain seq x y z
N MET A 1 14.89 -1.35 13.53
CA MET A 1 14.58 -1.56 12.10
C MET A 1 13.26 -2.31 12.05
N LYS A 2 12.21 -1.75 11.44
CA LYS A 2 10.87 -2.36 11.45
C LYS A 2 10.70 -3.17 10.17
N GLU A 3 10.55 -4.48 10.30
CA GLU A 3 10.21 -5.34 9.16
C GLU A 3 8.73 -5.14 8.82
N ASN A 4 8.46 -4.36 7.77
CA ASN A 4 7.12 -4.17 7.27
C ASN A 4 6.56 -5.49 6.71
N ILE A 5 5.71 -6.14 7.50
CA ILE A 5 4.89 -7.31 7.16
C ILE A 5 3.93 -6.91 6.02
N SER A 6 4.42 -6.97 4.79
CA SER A 6 3.63 -6.74 3.58
C SER A 6 4.09 -7.76 2.55
N GLY A 7 3.45 -8.93 2.61
CA GLY A 7 3.65 -10.09 1.75
C GLY A 7 2.50 -11.08 1.98
N PRO A 8 2.25 -12.04 1.08
CA PRO A 8 1.18 -13.03 1.24
C PRO A 8 1.61 -14.06 2.30
N PHE A 9 1.38 -13.75 3.57
CA PHE A 9 1.57 -14.70 4.66
C PHE A 9 0.38 -15.66 4.72
N THR A 10 0.64 -16.94 4.90
CA THR A 10 -0.40 -17.93 5.14
C THR A 10 -0.95 -17.78 6.57
N LEU A 11 -2.18 -18.25 6.80
CA LEU A 11 -2.80 -18.22 8.14
C LEU A 11 -1.94 -18.92 9.20
N GLU A 12 -1.21 -19.97 8.83
CA GLU A 12 -0.27 -20.64 9.74
C GLU A 12 0.94 -19.79 10.08
N GLN A 13 1.50 -19.06 9.12
CA GLN A 13 2.62 -18.15 9.34
C GLN A 13 2.21 -16.99 10.26
N ILE A 14 1.05 -16.39 10.03
CA ILE A 14 0.51 -15.30 10.86
C ILE A 14 0.31 -15.78 12.30
N ARG A 15 -0.22 -16.99 12.51
CA ARG A 15 -0.41 -17.56 13.86
C ARG A 15 0.89 -17.86 14.59
N ARG A 16 1.98 -18.15 13.87
CA ARG A 16 3.31 -18.38 14.45
C ARG A 16 4.07 -17.09 14.73
N MET A 17 3.73 -15.99 14.05
CA MET A 17 4.29 -14.68 14.34
C MET A 17 3.85 -14.25 15.75
N LYS A 18 4.83 -13.97 16.60
CA LYS A 18 4.56 -13.39 17.92
C LYS A 18 4.13 -11.94 17.71
N GLY A 19 2.96 -11.57 18.22
CA GLY A 19 2.52 -10.17 18.22
C GLY A 19 3.50 -9.31 19.00
N GLU A 20 3.97 -8.22 18.39
CA GLU A 20 4.87 -7.24 19.03
C GLU A 20 4.11 -6.26 19.94
N THR A 21 2.80 -6.45 20.12
CA THR A 21 1.94 -5.55 20.90
C THR A 21 2.23 -5.66 22.39
N ASP A 22 2.59 -4.53 23.00
CA ASP A 22 2.67 -4.39 24.46
C ASP A 22 1.27 -4.22 25.07
N TRP A 23 0.67 -5.35 25.45
CA TRP A 23 -0.67 -5.40 26.01
C TRP A 23 -0.77 -4.83 27.44
N GLU A 24 0.32 -4.82 28.19
CA GLU A 24 0.36 -4.25 29.54
C GLU A 24 0.32 -2.72 29.48
N ARG A 25 1.00 -2.13 28.50
CA ARG A 25 0.90 -0.70 28.24
C ARG A 25 -0.54 -0.30 27.88
N LEU A 26 -1.16 -0.97 26.91
CA LEU A 26 -2.51 -0.63 26.44
C LEU A 26 -3.54 -0.70 27.56
N ARG A 27 -3.47 -1.73 28.41
CA ARG A 27 -4.35 -1.86 29.59
C ARG A 27 -4.22 -0.69 30.57
N ARG A 28 -3.03 -0.09 30.68
CA ARG A 28 -2.78 1.06 31.57
C ARG A 28 -3.23 2.38 30.96
N GLU A 29 -3.08 2.53 29.64
CA GLU A 29 -3.51 3.73 28.90
C GLU A 29 -5.04 3.86 28.84
N GLY A 30 -5.78 2.76 29.03
CA GLY A 30 -7.24 2.75 28.95
C GLY A 30 -7.73 2.72 27.50
N ASP A 31 -9.06 2.70 27.32
CA ASP A 31 -9.64 2.71 25.99
C ASP A 31 -9.39 4.06 25.31
N TYR A 32 -8.96 4.02 24.05
CA TYR A 32 -8.79 5.22 23.25
C TYR A 32 -10.18 5.74 22.86
N GLU A 33 -10.64 6.82 23.49
CA GLU A 33 -11.96 7.43 23.23
C GLU A 33 -12.03 8.14 21.86
N GLY A 34 -10.89 8.38 21.20
CA GLY A 34 -10.84 8.99 19.87
C GLY A 34 -11.48 10.37 19.78
N PRO A 35 -11.43 11.02 18.61
CA PRO A 35 -12.37 12.08 18.29
C PRO A 35 -13.80 11.49 18.23
N GLU A 36 -14.82 12.31 18.50
CA GLU A 36 -16.23 11.93 18.28
C GLU A 36 -16.39 11.33 16.87
N GLU A 37 -17.17 10.24 16.78
CA GLU A 37 -17.44 9.54 15.52
C GLU A 37 -17.88 10.56 14.45
N PHE A 38 -17.07 10.71 13.40
CA PHE A 38 -17.43 11.57 12.29
C PHE A 38 -18.48 10.87 11.43
N GLU A 39 -19.52 11.60 11.07
CA GLU A 39 -20.59 11.08 10.24
C GLU A 39 -20.08 10.88 8.80
N VAL A 40 -20.00 9.63 8.35
CA VAL A 40 -19.60 9.28 6.98
C VAL A 40 -20.85 9.12 6.12
N ASP A 41 -20.99 9.95 5.08
CA ASP A 41 -22.02 9.79 4.07
C ASP A 41 -21.69 8.61 3.14
N TRP A 42 -22.15 7.42 3.54
CA TRP A 42 -21.98 6.19 2.76
C TRP A 42 -22.75 6.18 1.43
N SER A 43 -23.68 7.13 1.19
CA SER A 43 -24.40 7.20 -0.08
C SER A 43 -23.49 7.57 -1.26
N ARG A 44 -22.33 8.18 -0.97
CA ARG A 44 -21.30 8.55 -1.95
C ARG A 44 -20.17 7.54 -2.07
N ALA A 45 -20.25 6.41 -1.36
CA ALA A 45 -19.20 5.42 -1.41
C ALA A 45 -19.15 4.76 -2.79
N GLU A 46 -18.05 4.98 -3.53
CA GLU A 46 -17.82 4.30 -4.80
C GLU A 46 -17.09 2.97 -4.56
N LEU A 47 -17.66 1.88 -5.08
CA LEU A 47 -17.00 0.58 -5.08
C LEU A 47 -15.85 0.59 -6.09
N VAL A 48 -14.63 0.80 -5.61
CA VAL A 48 -13.41 0.68 -6.42
C VAL A 48 -12.96 -0.78 -6.39
N ILE A 49 -13.30 -1.54 -7.43
CA ILE A 49 -12.72 -2.88 -7.65
C ILE A 49 -11.35 -2.67 -8.30
N PRO A 50 -10.23 -3.00 -7.64
CA PRO A 50 -8.92 -2.84 -8.24
C PRO A 50 -8.77 -3.83 -9.40
N GLU A 51 -8.62 -3.33 -10.62
CA GLU A 51 -8.31 -4.17 -11.76
C GLU A 51 -6.93 -4.84 -11.57
N PRO A 52 -6.81 -6.14 -11.85
CA PRO A 52 -5.53 -6.83 -11.75
C PRO A 52 -4.56 -6.25 -12.77
N LYS A 53 -3.34 -5.92 -12.32
CA LYS A 53 -2.26 -5.48 -13.20
C LYS A 53 -1.86 -6.63 -14.12
N GLN A 54 -1.67 -6.34 -15.41
CA GLN A 54 -1.14 -7.32 -16.35
C GLN A 54 0.36 -7.49 -16.14
N ALA A 55 0.80 -8.73 -15.92
CA ALA A 55 2.22 -9.06 -15.83
C ALA A 55 2.80 -9.19 -17.25
N ILE A 56 3.60 -8.20 -17.65
CA ILE A 56 4.25 -8.16 -18.96
C ILE A 56 5.76 -8.19 -18.82
N SER A 57 6.46 -8.63 -19.87
CA SER A 57 7.90 -8.46 -20.00
C SER A 57 8.18 -7.12 -20.68
N LEU A 58 8.78 -6.18 -19.96
CA LEU A 58 9.16 -4.86 -20.45
C LEU A 58 10.66 -4.66 -20.28
N ARG A 59 11.32 -4.10 -21.30
CA ARG A 59 12.71 -3.63 -21.20
C ARG A 59 12.68 -2.15 -20.83
N VAL A 60 13.48 -1.79 -19.84
CA VAL A 60 13.72 -0.42 -19.40
C VAL A 60 15.22 -0.20 -19.28
N ASP A 61 15.66 1.05 -19.43
CA ASP A 61 17.06 1.40 -19.24
C ASP A 61 17.51 1.11 -17.80
N ALA A 62 18.79 0.77 -17.66
CA ALA A 62 19.34 0.30 -16.39
C ALA A 62 19.31 1.40 -15.31
N ASP A 63 19.64 2.63 -15.70
CA ASP A 63 19.63 3.81 -14.82
C ASP A 63 18.23 4.15 -14.31
N VAL A 64 17.21 4.03 -15.16
CA VAL A 64 15.80 4.19 -14.79
C VAL A 64 15.39 3.14 -13.76
N LEU A 65 15.75 1.87 -14.01
CA LEU A 65 15.44 0.79 -13.08
C LEU A 65 16.12 0.99 -11.72
N ASP A 66 17.39 1.40 -11.73
CA ASP A 66 18.16 1.64 -10.51
C ASP A 66 17.63 2.85 -9.72
N PHE A 67 17.23 3.92 -10.41
CA PHE A 67 16.56 5.06 -9.78
C PHE A 67 15.30 4.65 -9.01
N PHE A 68 14.44 3.81 -9.58
CA PHE A 68 13.24 3.33 -8.87
C PHE A 68 13.60 2.35 -7.75
N ARG A 69 14.54 1.43 -7.97
CA ARG A 69 14.98 0.47 -6.94
C ARG A 69 15.57 1.15 -5.71
N ALA A 70 16.32 2.25 -5.88
CA ALA A 70 16.89 3.03 -4.78
C ALA A 70 15.83 3.56 -3.80
N GLN A 71 14.57 3.70 -4.23
CA GLN A 71 13.46 4.16 -3.38
C GLN A 71 12.91 3.04 -2.46
N GLY A 72 13.41 1.81 -2.59
CA GLY A 72 13.07 0.68 -1.73
C GLY A 72 11.78 -0.03 -2.13
N LYS A 73 11.20 -0.78 -1.17
CA LYS A 73 10.03 -1.64 -1.37
C LYS A 73 8.87 -0.89 -2.05
N GLY A 74 8.29 -1.51 -3.07
CA GLY A 74 7.22 -0.91 -3.86
C GLY A 74 7.68 -0.07 -5.06
N TYR A 75 8.96 -0.15 -5.45
CA TYR A 75 9.48 0.56 -6.62
C TYR A 75 8.66 0.32 -7.90
N GLN A 76 8.18 -0.91 -8.13
CA GLN A 76 7.31 -1.23 -9.27
C GLN A 76 5.98 -0.49 -9.23
N THR A 77 5.38 -0.33 -8.04
CA THR A 77 4.14 0.44 -7.86
C THR A 77 4.37 1.91 -8.19
N ARG A 78 5.52 2.48 -7.77
CA ARG A 78 5.89 3.86 -8.11
C ARG A 78 6.14 4.04 -9.60
N MET A 79 6.88 3.13 -10.22
CA MET A 79 7.11 3.14 -11.66
C MET A 79 5.78 3.10 -12.43
N ASN A 80 4.85 2.23 -12.03
CA ASN A 80 3.51 2.16 -12.62
C ASN A 80 2.68 3.46 -12.41
N ALA A 81 2.81 4.13 -11.26
CA ALA A 81 2.13 5.39 -11.01
C ALA A 81 2.61 6.50 -11.97
N VAL A 82 3.92 6.55 -12.25
CA VAL A 82 4.50 7.49 -13.23
C VAL A 82 3.96 7.21 -14.64
N LEU A 83 3.96 5.95 -15.07
CA LEU A 83 3.40 5.56 -16.37
C LEU A 83 1.92 5.94 -16.51
N ARG A 84 1.14 5.74 -15.44
CA ARG A 84 -0.28 6.14 -15.39
C ARG A 84 -0.44 7.65 -15.49
N ALA A 85 0.33 8.42 -14.73
CA ALA A 85 0.26 9.87 -14.77
C ALA A 85 0.58 10.43 -16.17
N TYR A 86 1.60 9.87 -16.83
CA TYR A 86 1.91 10.22 -18.22
C TYR A 86 0.76 9.88 -19.18
N MET A 87 0.19 8.68 -19.07
CA MET A 87 -0.95 8.27 -19.90
C MET A 87 -2.16 9.20 -19.73
N GLU A 88 -2.53 9.55 -18.50
CA GLU A 88 -3.66 10.45 -18.22
C GLU A 88 -3.38 11.88 -18.74
N ALA A 89 -2.16 12.38 -18.57
CA ALA A 89 -1.78 13.68 -19.13
C ALA A 89 -1.91 13.72 -20.67
N GLN A 90 -1.58 12.62 -21.36
CA GLN A 90 -1.75 12.51 -22.82
C GLN A 90 -3.23 12.41 -23.23
N LYS A 91 -4.08 11.73 -22.46
CA LYS A 91 -5.51 11.63 -22.74
C LYS A 91 -6.25 12.96 -22.61
N VAL A 92 -5.82 13.84 -21.69
CA VAL A 92 -6.46 15.15 -21.47
C VAL A 92 -6.04 16.17 -22.54
N ALA A 93 -4.86 15.98 -23.14
CA ALA A 93 -4.31 16.90 -24.15
C ALA A 93 -4.82 16.66 -25.58
N GLY A 94 -5.54 15.56 -25.83
CA GLY A 94 -6.16 15.21 -27.11
C GLY A 94 -7.68 15.24 -27.04
#